data_AF-A0A7S4P1E1-F1
#
_entry.id   AF-A0A7S4P1E1-F1
#
_cell.length_a   1.000
_cell.length_b   1.000
_cell.length_c   1.000
_cell.angle_alpha   90.00
_cell.angle_beta   90.00
_cell.angle_gamma   90.00
#
_symmetry.space_group_name_H-M   'P 1'
#
loop_
_entity.id
_entity.type
_entity.pdbx_description
1 polymer ?
#
loop_
_entity_poly.entity_id
_entity_poly.type
_entity_poly.pdbx_seq_one_letter_code
_entity_poly.pdbx_strand_id
1 'polypeptide(L)'
;MARGTVRALVLVGLVGAGTSFHTPYKPEQSRHFDVTKSSTFNPITEKVFDLHYADGSHLRGFNGVDQVWLGDYKCTAPFGVITDCNSPDFNGVDGILGFGLPKSGEEGRELPTPILFAMTDQENKMSNARDLTRKFSFFSTDIDAEVQLGGYDPSTTVGEMWYTPCLSENDFIVGVTSLRFGQSYDTSTELLKFSDPMDEPYLPSIMDSGTSCLVMPGDTLGGKLRNVPFNDFTNLWEEGKSFWLGIGGREWQGAFSSWFFAPSKHTCVAPSPP
;
A
#
# COMPACT_ATOMS: atom_id res chain seq x y z
N MET A 1 13.93 31.70 19.01
CA MET A 1 12.84 32.06 18.09
C MET A 1 12.92 31.07 16.92
N ALA A 2 12.16 29.98 16.98
CA ALA A 2 11.99 29.01 15.89
C ALA A 2 10.66 28.29 16.18
N ARG A 3 9.60 28.64 15.45
CA ARG A 3 8.32 27.94 15.48
C ARG A 3 8.42 26.85 14.41
N GLY A 4 8.70 25.63 14.82
CA GLY A 4 8.56 24.46 13.96
C GLY A 4 7.18 23.86 14.21
N THR A 5 6.33 23.87 13.18
CA THR A 5 5.11 23.05 13.13
C THR A 5 5.54 21.71 12.55
N VAL A 6 5.21 20.60 13.21
CA VAL A 6 5.98 19.36 13.11
C VAL A 6 5.01 18.19 12.91
N ARG A 7 4.86 17.67 11.69
CA ARG A 7 3.77 16.77 11.27
C ARG A 7 4.03 15.32 11.68
N ALA A 8 3.04 14.60 12.22
CA ALA A 8 3.19 13.18 12.56
C ALA A 8 2.71 12.32 11.40
N LEU A 9 3.57 11.39 10.97
CA LEU A 9 3.34 10.44 9.91
C LEU A 9 3.49 9.02 10.47
N VAL A 10 2.48 8.18 10.26
CA VAL A 10 2.70 6.73 10.17
C VAL A 10 2.91 6.39 8.68
N LEU A 11 3.65 5.36 8.29
CA LEU A 11 4.37 5.37 6.98
C LEU A 11 3.84 4.34 5.95
N VAL A 12 3.14 4.73 4.86
CA VAL A 12 2.93 3.86 3.66
C VAL A 12 3.38 4.62 2.41
N GLY A 13 4.10 3.96 1.51
CA GLY A 13 4.37 4.53 0.19
C GLY A 13 3.08 4.66 -0.61
N LEU A 14 2.77 5.86 -1.06
CA LEU A 14 1.95 6.04 -2.26
C LEU A 14 2.91 5.90 -3.45
N VAL A 15 2.76 4.85 -4.25
CA VAL A 15 3.21 4.90 -5.64
C VAL A 15 1.99 5.25 -6.47
N GLY A 16 1.75 6.55 -6.62
CA GLY A 16 0.76 7.07 -7.56
C GLY A 16 1.20 6.75 -8.99
N ALA A 17 0.82 5.58 -9.51
CA ALA A 17 0.85 5.31 -10.94
C ALA A 17 -0.39 5.94 -11.58
N GLY A 18 -0.37 7.24 -11.87
CA GLY A 18 -1.49 7.85 -12.58
C GLY A 18 -1.53 9.38 -12.66
N THR A 19 -0.99 9.91 -13.75
CA THR A 19 -1.22 11.25 -14.33
C THR A 19 -0.60 12.46 -13.61
N SER A 20 0.13 13.25 -14.40
CA SER A 20 0.72 14.53 -14.03
C SER A 20 -0.36 15.52 -13.57
N PHE A 21 -0.65 15.56 -12.28
CA PHE A 21 -1.46 16.63 -11.73
C PHE A 21 -0.62 17.91 -11.65
N HIS A 22 -0.99 18.93 -12.42
CA HIS A 22 -0.51 20.32 -12.27
C HIS A 22 -0.95 20.96 -10.94
N THR A 23 -1.49 20.18 -10.00
CA THR A 23 -1.99 20.65 -8.73
C THR A 23 -0.79 20.92 -7.82
N PRO A 24 -0.62 22.16 -7.31
CA PRO A 24 0.44 22.42 -6.35
C PRO A 24 0.11 21.78 -5.00
N TYR A 25 1.16 21.42 -4.26
CA TYR A 25 1.03 21.05 -2.86
C TYR A 25 0.55 22.24 -2.01
N LYS A 26 -0.39 21.98 -1.10
CA LYS A 26 -1.10 22.96 -0.24
C LYS A 26 -1.05 22.51 1.22
N PRO A 27 0.03 22.86 1.96
CA PRO A 27 0.25 22.37 3.32
C PRO A 27 -0.86 22.75 4.31
N GLU A 28 -1.59 23.81 4.05
CA GLU A 28 -2.71 24.30 4.86
C GLU A 28 -3.96 23.39 4.79
N GLN A 29 -4.03 22.47 3.84
CA GLN A 29 -5.17 21.56 3.69
C GLN A 29 -5.09 20.33 4.61
N SER A 30 -3.99 20.15 5.33
CA SER A 30 -3.77 19.03 6.25
C SER A 30 -3.72 19.50 7.70
N ARG A 31 -4.12 18.66 8.64
CA ARG A 31 -3.90 18.84 10.08
C ARG A 31 -2.43 18.56 10.40
N HIS A 32 -1.86 19.39 11.28
CA HIS A 32 -0.46 19.25 11.66
C HIS A 32 -0.36 18.77 13.10
N PHE A 33 0.53 17.82 13.32
CA PHE A 33 0.96 17.49 14.67
C PHE A 33 1.73 18.67 15.26
N ASP A 34 1.58 18.86 16.56
CA ASP A 34 2.22 19.93 17.30
C ASP A 34 2.96 19.29 18.46
N VAL A 35 4.24 19.03 18.25
CA VAL A 35 5.12 18.39 19.23
C VAL A 35 5.15 19.11 20.57
N THR A 36 4.86 20.41 20.59
CA THR A 36 4.85 21.20 21.83
C THR A 36 3.62 20.94 22.70
N LYS A 37 2.57 20.33 22.13
CA LYS A 37 1.34 19.97 22.83
C LYS A 37 1.35 18.54 23.36
N SER A 38 2.32 17.72 22.97
CA SER A 38 2.46 16.37 23.50
C SER A 38 3.45 16.36 24.66
N SER A 39 3.00 15.90 25.82
CA SER A 39 3.87 15.67 26.98
C SER A 39 4.63 14.34 26.91
N THR A 40 4.30 13.47 25.95
CA THR A 40 4.87 12.13 25.79
C THR A 40 5.75 11.99 24.55
N PHE A 41 5.77 13.02 23.69
CA PHE A 41 6.61 13.05 22.50
C PHE A 41 8.10 13.14 22.87
N ASN A 42 8.89 12.26 22.26
CA ASN A 42 10.34 12.26 22.32
C ASN A 42 10.93 12.29 20.90
N PRO A 43 11.60 13.38 20.48
CA PRO A 43 12.23 13.45 19.16
C PRO A 43 13.49 12.58 19.10
N ILE A 44 13.75 12.01 17.92
CA ILE A 44 14.96 11.26 17.57
C ILE A 44 15.56 11.94 16.32
N THR A 45 16.07 13.16 16.49
CA THR A 45 16.51 14.03 15.40
C THR A 45 17.72 13.52 14.61
N GLU A 46 18.49 12.60 15.18
CA GLU A 46 19.61 11.92 14.55
C GLU A 46 19.17 10.87 13.51
N LYS A 47 17.91 10.44 13.54
CA LYS A 47 17.32 9.55 12.54
C LYS A 47 16.48 10.39 11.58
N VAL A 48 17.09 10.79 10.48
CA VAL A 48 16.46 11.56 9.41
C VAL A 48 16.03 10.60 8.30
N PHE A 49 14.89 10.88 7.67
CA PHE A 49 14.47 10.20 6.44
C PHE A 49 14.33 11.22 5.31
N ASP A 50 14.68 10.78 4.11
CA ASP A 50 14.57 11.56 2.87
C ASP A 50 14.09 10.66 1.73
N LEU A 51 12.77 10.57 1.59
CA LEU A 51 12.13 9.73 0.59
C LEU A 51 11.91 10.53 -0.69
N HIS A 52 12.35 9.99 -1.81
CA HIS A 52 12.12 10.53 -3.15
C HIS A 52 11.32 9.52 -3.98
N TYR A 53 10.29 9.99 -4.65
CA TYR A 53 9.46 9.18 -5.54
C TYR A 53 9.83 9.42 -7.01
N ALA A 54 9.45 8.49 -7.87
CA ALA A 54 9.79 8.53 -9.30
C ALA A 54 9.17 9.74 -10.05
N ASP A 55 8.12 10.32 -9.50
CA ASP A 55 7.44 11.51 -10.02
C ASP A 55 8.11 12.84 -9.62
N GLY A 56 9.22 12.78 -8.87
CA GLY A 56 9.96 13.94 -8.36
C GLY A 56 9.40 14.51 -7.06
N SER A 57 8.38 13.88 -6.49
CA SER A 57 7.89 14.24 -5.17
C SER A 57 8.81 13.71 -4.06
N HIS A 58 8.79 14.37 -2.90
CA HIS A 58 9.65 14.02 -1.77
C HIS A 58 8.96 14.22 -0.40
N LEU A 59 9.47 13.47 0.58
CA LEU A 59 9.10 13.55 1.98
C LEU A 59 10.36 13.53 2.82
N ARG A 60 10.56 14.59 3.62
CA ARG A 60 11.72 14.75 4.48
C ARG A 60 11.30 15.02 5.90
N GLY A 61 12.05 14.46 6.84
CA GLY A 61 11.73 14.57 8.24
C GLY A 61 12.71 13.86 9.15
N PHE A 62 12.32 13.72 10.41
CA PHE A 62 13.08 13.00 11.42
C PHE A 62 12.17 12.04 12.17
N ASN A 63 12.72 11.09 12.91
CA ASN A 63 11.89 10.17 13.67
C ASN A 63 11.51 10.74 15.02
N GLY A 64 10.38 10.33 15.55
CA GLY A 64 9.97 10.59 16.92
C GLY A 64 9.29 9.37 17.52
N VAL A 65 9.10 9.40 18.83
CA VAL A 65 8.32 8.40 19.56
C VAL A 65 7.26 9.13 20.37
N ASP A 66 6.04 8.66 20.34
CA ASP A 66 4.95 9.16 21.18
C ASP A 66 3.95 8.05 21.48
N GLN A 67 2.95 8.36 22.31
CA GLN A 67 1.73 7.58 22.40
C GLN A 67 0.91 7.77 21.12
N VAL A 68 0.51 6.66 20.51
CA VAL A 68 -0.33 6.61 19.31
C VAL A 68 -1.59 5.81 19.63
N TRP A 69 -2.71 6.28 19.09
CA TRP A 69 -4.00 5.61 19.19
C TRP A 69 -4.48 5.20 17.80
N LEU A 70 -5.01 3.99 17.68
CA LEU A 70 -5.65 3.45 16.49
C LEU A 70 -6.93 2.76 16.92
N GLY A 71 -8.07 3.44 16.73
CA GLY A 71 -9.33 3.03 17.34
C GLY A 71 -9.20 2.96 18.87
N ASP A 72 -9.56 1.80 19.44
CA ASP A 72 -9.47 1.53 20.88
C ASP A 72 -8.07 1.09 21.34
N TYR A 73 -7.14 0.92 20.40
CA TYR A 73 -5.78 0.51 20.71
C TYR A 73 -4.87 1.70 20.94
N LYS A 74 -3.97 1.55 21.90
CA LYS A 74 -2.97 2.54 22.30
C LYS A 74 -1.63 1.85 22.43
N CYS A 75 -0.56 2.49 22.00
CA CYS A 75 0.82 2.04 22.25
C CYS A 75 1.81 3.21 22.22
N THR A 76 3.00 3.01 22.80
CA THR A 76 4.16 3.85 22.46
C THR A 76 4.71 3.40 21.11
N ALA A 77 4.75 4.26 20.10
CA ALA A 77 5.25 3.87 18.77
C ALA A 77 6.24 4.90 18.21
N PRO A 78 7.30 4.43 17.50
CA PRO A 78 8.09 5.31 16.65
C PRO A 78 7.30 5.67 15.39
N PHE A 79 7.47 6.89 14.91
CA PHE A 79 6.85 7.37 13.68
C PHE A 79 7.69 8.48 13.04
N GLY A 80 7.45 8.73 11.75
CA GLY A 80 8.17 9.75 11.00
C GLY A 80 7.55 11.12 11.23
N VAL A 81 8.37 12.15 11.29
CA VAL A 81 7.93 13.50 11.51
C VAL A 81 8.25 14.36 10.29
N ILE A 82 7.26 14.55 9.41
CA ILE A 82 7.45 15.27 8.14
C ILE A 82 7.64 16.77 8.42
N THR A 83 8.77 17.29 7.99
CA THR A 83 9.10 18.72 8.05
C THR A 83 9.09 19.38 6.68
N ASP A 84 9.26 18.60 5.60
CA ASP A 84 9.24 19.08 4.23
C ASP A 84 8.58 18.05 3.29
N CYS A 85 7.72 18.54 2.42
CA CYS A 85 6.91 17.76 1.48
C CYS A 85 6.48 18.68 0.33
N ASN A 86 6.51 18.15 -0.90
CA ASN A 86 6.04 18.86 -2.10
C ASN A 86 4.97 18.07 -2.88
N SER A 87 4.52 16.92 -2.36
CA SER A 87 3.59 16.04 -3.08
C SER A 87 2.14 16.53 -2.92
N PRO A 88 1.43 16.81 -4.04
CA PRO A 88 0.01 17.16 -3.97
C PRO A 88 -0.89 16.01 -3.51
N ASP A 89 -0.40 14.76 -3.47
CA ASP A 89 -1.14 13.61 -2.92
C ASP A 89 -1.43 13.77 -1.43
N PHE A 90 -0.68 14.65 -0.75
CA PHE A 90 -0.90 14.99 0.65
C PHE A 90 -1.86 16.17 0.84
N ASN A 91 -2.48 16.69 -0.22
CA ASN A 91 -3.51 17.73 -0.11
C ASN A 91 -4.78 17.14 0.51
N GLY A 92 -5.10 17.55 1.75
CA GLY A 92 -6.25 17.01 2.47
C GLY A 92 -5.98 15.68 3.18
N VAL A 93 -4.72 15.21 3.15
CA VAL A 93 -4.25 14.01 3.84
C VAL A 93 -3.22 14.42 4.88
N ASP A 94 -3.41 13.98 6.13
CA ASP A 94 -2.59 14.43 7.27
C ASP A 94 -1.25 13.70 7.39
N GLY A 95 -1.20 12.51 6.79
CA GLY A 95 -0.12 11.55 6.90
C GLY A 95 -0.61 10.20 6.39
N ILE A 96 0.13 9.16 6.68
CA ILE A 96 -0.10 7.81 6.17
C ILE A 96 -0.18 6.87 7.38
N LEU A 97 -0.51 5.59 7.19
CA LEU A 97 -0.50 4.59 8.27
C LEU A 97 0.05 3.25 7.78
N GLY A 98 1.35 3.06 8.01
CA GLY A 98 2.16 1.91 7.64
C GLY A 98 1.83 0.58 8.27
N PHE A 99 1.33 -0.35 7.47
CA PHE A 99 1.21 -1.77 7.83
C PHE A 99 2.27 -2.68 7.20
N GLY A 100 3.27 -2.10 6.51
CA GLY A 100 4.37 -2.84 5.91
C GLY A 100 5.21 -3.63 6.91
N LEU A 101 6.08 -4.48 6.37
CA LEU A 101 7.04 -5.25 7.17
C LEU A 101 8.28 -4.41 7.49
N PRO A 102 8.97 -4.67 8.61
CA PRO A 102 10.23 -4.02 8.92
C PRO A 102 11.22 -4.25 7.79
N LYS A 103 11.79 -3.16 7.25
CA LYS A 103 12.84 -3.25 6.23
C LYS A 103 14.15 -3.72 6.87
N SER A 104 14.97 -4.43 6.11
CA SER A 104 16.32 -4.79 6.53
C SER A 104 17.34 -3.71 6.14
N GLY A 105 18.58 -3.85 6.61
CA GLY A 105 19.70 -3.03 6.14
C GLY A 105 19.66 -1.56 6.58
N GLU A 106 20.04 -0.66 5.68
CA GLU A 106 20.11 0.78 5.92
C GLU A 106 18.73 1.42 5.99
N GLU A 107 17.85 1.09 5.04
CA GLU A 107 16.46 1.55 5.01
C GLU A 107 15.72 1.23 6.32
N GLY A 108 15.88 0.01 6.83
CA GLY A 108 15.31 -0.39 8.12
C GLY A 108 15.86 0.34 9.36
N ARG A 109 17.06 0.93 9.27
CA ARG A 109 17.66 1.69 10.39
C ARG A 109 17.11 3.11 10.46
N GLU A 110 16.78 3.68 9.30
CA GLU A 110 16.29 5.05 9.14
C GLU A 110 14.77 5.14 9.29
N LEU A 111 14.02 4.15 8.80
CA LEU A 111 12.57 4.13 8.94
C LEU A 111 12.12 3.75 10.36
N PRO A 112 11.01 4.33 10.86
CA PRO A 112 10.41 3.92 12.12
C PRO A 112 9.87 2.50 12.02
N THR A 113 9.92 1.75 13.13
CA THR A 113 9.27 0.44 13.23
C THR A 113 7.78 0.54 12.87
N PRO A 114 7.23 -0.34 12.01
CA PRO A 114 5.82 -0.30 11.64
C PRO A 114 4.87 -0.38 12.83
N ILE A 115 3.72 0.28 12.75
CA ILE A 115 2.80 0.47 13.90
C ILE A 115 2.30 -0.87 14.45
N LEU A 116 1.99 -1.83 13.58
CA LEU A 116 1.50 -3.13 13.99
C LEU A 116 2.57 -3.88 14.80
N PHE A 117 3.84 -3.71 14.48
CA PHE A 117 4.95 -4.29 15.24
C PHE A 117 5.10 -3.62 16.60
N ALA A 118 5.05 -2.28 16.66
CA ALA A 118 5.09 -1.54 17.91
C ALA A 118 3.90 -1.87 18.84
N MET A 119 2.69 -2.04 18.28
CA MET A 119 1.48 -2.39 19.03
C MET A 119 1.54 -3.79 19.63
N THR A 120 2.08 -4.76 18.88
CA THR A 120 2.12 -6.18 19.26
C THR A 120 3.46 -6.59 19.89
N ASP A 121 4.33 -5.62 20.21
CA ASP A 121 5.57 -5.87 20.91
C ASP A 121 5.30 -6.13 22.39
N GLN A 122 5.76 -7.29 22.87
CA GLN A 122 5.60 -7.72 24.25
C GLN A 122 6.41 -6.84 25.23
N GLU A 123 7.49 -6.21 24.76
CA GLU A 123 8.27 -5.28 25.56
C GLU A 123 7.63 -3.89 25.67
N ASN A 124 6.64 -3.59 24.81
CA ASN A 124 5.91 -2.32 24.85
C ASN A 124 4.83 -2.35 25.96
N LYS A 125 5.26 -2.10 27.20
CA LYS A 125 4.39 -2.11 28.40
C LYS A 125 3.24 -1.11 28.37
N MET A 126 3.29 -0.12 27.48
CA MET A 126 2.25 0.88 27.30
C MET A 126 1.24 0.50 26.22
N SER A 127 1.45 -0.64 25.55
CA SER A 127 0.52 -1.16 24.55
C SER A 127 -0.59 -2.00 25.18
N ASN A 128 -1.85 -1.67 24.88
CA ASN A 128 -3.00 -2.54 25.19
C ASN A 128 -3.29 -3.58 24.09
N ALA A 129 -2.50 -3.57 23.00
CA ALA A 129 -2.62 -4.48 21.87
C ALA A 129 -1.54 -5.58 21.86
N ARG A 130 -0.68 -5.65 22.89
CA ARG A 130 0.50 -6.55 22.92
C ARG A 130 0.14 -8.02 22.74
N ASP A 131 -1.03 -8.43 23.24
CA ASP A 131 -1.51 -9.81 23.23
C ASP A 131 -2.30 -10.15 21.94
N LEU A 132 -2.48 -9.19 21.03
CA LEU A 132 -3.04 -9.47 19.71
C LEU A 132 -2.06 -10.28 18.88
N THR A 133 -2.60 -11.18 18.08
CA THR A 133 -1.81 -11.80 17.00
C THR A 133 -1.39 -10.71 16.03
N ARG A 134 -0.12 -10.69 15.60
CA ARG A 134 0.40 -9.73 14.61
C ARG A 134 -0.15 -10.02 13.21
N LYS A 135 -1.42 -9.72 13.02
CA LYS A 135 -2.18 -9.82 11.78
C LYS A 135 -3.11 -8.63 11.70
N PHE A 136 -3.43 -8.22 10.49
CA PHE A 136 -4.46 -7.23 10.23
C PHE A 136 -5.23 -7.62 8.97
N SER A 137 -6.44 -7.07 8.84
CA SER A 137 -7.24 -7.17 7.64
C SER A 137 -7.69 -5.77 7.23
N PHE A 138 -7.77 -5.53 5.93
CA PHE A 138 -8.18 -4.25 5.36
C PHE A 138 -9.39 -4.47 4.47
N PHE A 139 -10.41 -3.65 4.66
CA PHE A 139 -11.63 -3.65 3.88
C PHE A 139 -11.89 -2.23 3.39
N SER A 140 -12.32 -2.09 2.14
CA SER A 140 -12.70 -0.81 1.59
C SER A 140 -13.91 -0.94 0.69
N THR A 141 -14.66 0.16 0.62
CA THR A 141 -15.73 0.45 -0.33
C THR A 141 -15.41 1.80 -0.98
N ASP A 142 -16.30 2.29 -1.84
CA ASP A 142 -16.13 3.60 -2.46
C ASP A 142 -16.17 4.78 -1.46
N ILE A 143 -16.73 4.57 -0.26
CA ILE A 143 -16.99 5.66 0.71
C ILE A 143 -16.47 5.39 2.12
N ASP A 144 -16.24 4.12 2.47
CA ASP A 144 -15.84 3.70 3.81
C ASP A 144 -14.70 2.67 3.73
N ALA A 145 -13.87 2.63 4.77
CA ALA A 145 -12.83 1.63 4.93
C ALA A 145 -12.69 1.20 6.40
N GLU A 146 -12.21 -0.03 6.62
CA GLU A 146 -12.01 -0.62 7.94
C GLU A 146 -10.66 -1.33 8.00
N VAL A 147 -9.97 -1.19 9.13
CA VAL A 147 -8.79 -1.98 9.49
C VAL A 147 -9.10 -2.76 10.76
N GLN A 148 -8.99 -4.08 10.68
CA GLN A 148 -9.14 -4.97 11.82
C GLN A 148 -7.78 -5.46 12.29
N LEU A 149 -7.51 -5.38 13.60
CA LEU A 149 -6.26 -5.84 14.20
C LEU A 149 -6.46 -7.18 14.91
N GLY A 150 -5.44 -8.05 14.87
CA GLY A 150 -5.50 -9.38 15.48
C GLY A 150 -5.95 -10.49 14.52
N GLY A 151 -6.45 -10.14 13.34
CA GLY A 151 -7.00 -11.10 12.37
C GLY A 151 -8.09 -10.46 11.52
N TYR A 152 -9.17 -11.20 11.31
CA TYR A 152 -10.40 -10.72 10.69
C TYR A 152 -11.61 -11.17 11.51
N ASP A 153 -12.69 -10.41 11.47
CA ASP A 153 -14.00 -10.81 11.94
C ASP A 153 -14.67 -11.68 10.86
N PRO A 154 -14.98 -12.97 11.13
CA PRO A 154 -15.62 -13.84 10.15
C PRO A 154 -16.96 -13.30 9.63
N SER A 155 -17.65 -12.45 10.40
CA SER A 155 -18.92 -11.84 9.99
C SER A 155 -18.77 -10.78 8.90
N THR A 156 -17.55 -10.27 8.63
CA THR A 156 -17.28 -9.31 7.56
C THR A 156 -16.85 -9.97 6.24
N THR A 157 -16.82 -11.30 6.20
CA THR A 157 -16.41 -12.06 5.01
C THR A 157 -17.45 -13.10 4.61
N VAL A 158 -17.53 -13.39 3.32
CA VAL A 158 -18.26 -14.56 2.82
C VAL A 158 -17.29 -15.72 2.65
N GLY A 159 -17.55 -16.82 3.35
CA GLY A 159 -16.74 -18.03 3.28
C GLY A 159 -15.54 -18.01 4.24
N GLU A 160 -14.58 -18.90 3.99
CA GLU A 160 -13.39 -19.05 4.83
C GLU A 160 -12.21 -18.25 4.25
N MET A 161 -11.41 -17.64 5.14
CA MET A 161 -10.16 -17.01 4.75
C MET A 161 -9.18 -18.02 4.17
N TRP A 162 -8.64 -17.70 3.01
CA TRP A 162 -7.64 -18.52 2.32
C TRP A 162 -6.27 -17.85 2.41
N TYR A 163 -5.23 -18.67 2.59
CA TYR A 163 -3.86 -18.20 2.81
C TYR A 163 -2.93 -18.68 1.70
N THR A 164 -2.06 -17.78 1.24
CA THR A 164 -0.91 -18.08 0.38
C THR A 164 0.38 -17.73 1.10
N PRO A 165 1.50 -18.43 0.83
CA PRO A 165 2.81 -17.99 1.30
C PRO A 165 3.15 -16.59 0.78
N CYS A 166 3.77 -15.78 1.64
CA CYS A 166 4.46 -14.57 1.23
C CYS A 166 5.84 -14.94 0.67
N LEU A 167 6.22 -14.37 -0.47
CA LEU A 167 7.49 -14.63 -1.14
C LEU A 167 8.63 -13.70 -0.67
N SER A 168 8.33 -12.77 0.25
CA SER A 168 9.28 -11.78 0.77
C SER A 168 9.18 -11.66 2.29
N GLU A 169 10.30 -11.34 2.93
CA GLU A 169 10.38 -11.00 4.35
C GLU A 169 10.16 -9.50 4.64
N ASN A 170 10.24 -8.66 3.60
CA ASN A 170 10.23 -7.19 3.73
C ASN A 170 8.99 -6.54 3.09
N ASP A 171 8.19 -7.29 2.32
CA ASP A 171 7.05 -6.81 1.57
C ASP A 171 5.97 -7.89 1.48
N PHE A 172 4.71 -7.49 1.30
CA PHE A 172 3.60 -8.42 1.08
C PHE A 172 3.56 -8.90 -0.37
N ILE A 173 4.52 -9.75 -0.74
CA ILE A 173 4.67 -10.29 -2.09
C ILE A 173 3.99 -11.65 -2.20
N VAL A 174 3.14 -11.83 -3.20
CA VAL A 174 2.50 -13.11 -3.55
C VAL A 174 2.88 -13.53 -4.97
N GLY A 175 2.77 -14.82 -5.27
CA GLY A 175 2.96 -15.34 -6.62
C GLY A 175 1.66 -15.29 -7.42
N VAL A 176 1.60 -14.43 -8.44
CA VAL A 176 0.49 -14.36 -9.39
C VAL A 176 0.78 -15.27 -10.59
N THR A 177 -0.04 -16.27 -10.82
CA THR A 177 0.15 -17.28 -11.87
C THR A 177 -0.64 -17.01 -13.14
N SER A 178 -1.68 -16.17 -13.08
CA SER A 178 -2.54 -15.84 -14.20
C SER A 178 -3.19 -14.48 -14.00
N LEU A 179 -3.38 -13.73 -15.08
CA LEU A 179 -4.25 -12.58 -15.12
C LEU A 179 -5.04 -12.62 -16.42
N ARG A 180 -6.34 -12.87 -16.34
CA ARG A 180 -7.22 -12.99 -17.50
C ARG A 180 -8.19 -11.83 -17.58
N PHE A 181 -8.58 -11.49 -18.80
CA PHE A 181 -9.48 -10.37 -19.06
C PHE A 181 -10.56 -10.73 -20.10
N GLY A 182 -11.84 -10.51 -19.77
CA GLY A 182 -12.97 -10.92 -20.63
C GLY A 182 -14.36 -10.76 -20.02
N GLN A 183 -15.39 -11.21 -20.73
CA GLN A 183 -16.79 -11.15 -20.26
C GLN A 183 -17.11 -12.26 -19.24
N SER A 184 -16.43 -13.40 -19.37
CA SER A 184 -16.50 -14.52 -18.44
C SER A 184 -15.13 -15.19 -18.32
N TYR A 185 -14.92 -16.02 -17.30
CA TYR A 185 -13.66 -16.76 -17.15
C TYR A 185 -13.33 -17.59 -18.41
N ASP A 186 -14.31 -18.34 -18.94
CA ASP A 186 -14.11 -19.25 -20.08
C ASP A 186 -13.81 -18.51 -21.40
N THR A 187 -14.28 -17.27 -21.52
CA THR A 187 -14.07 -16.42 -22.72
C THR A 187 -13.00 -15.36 -22.51
N SER A 188 -12.29 -15.39 -21.38
CA SER A 188 -11.24 -14.43 -21.06
C SER A 188 -9.90 -14.78 -21.71
N THR A 189 -9.18 -13.73 -22.10
CA THR A 189 -7.83 -13.82 -22.67
C THR A 189 -6.79 -13.73 -21.57
N GLU A 190 -5.81 -14.64 -21.57
CA GLU A 190 -4.65 -14.57 -20.69
C GLU A 190 -3.75 -13.38 -21.06
N LEU A 191 -3.51 -12.50 -20.08
CA LEU A 191 -2.63 -11.35 -20.22
C LEU A 191 -1.19 -11.67 -19.79
N LEU A 192 -0.94 -12.66 -18.93
CA LEU A 192 0.42 -13.07 -18.55
C LEU A 192 0.90 -14.23 -19.42
N LYS A 193 1.50 -13.93 -20.58
CA LYS A 193 2.00 -14.97 -21.49
C LYS A 193 3.46 -15.27 -21.19
N PHE A 194 3.71 -16.06 -20.15
CA PHE A 194 5.06 -16.51 -19.78
C PHE A 194 5.81 -17.13 -20.97
N SER A 195 7.11 -16.83 -21.05
CA SER A 195 8.01 -17.31 -22.12
C SER A 195 8.39 -18.78 -21.96
N ASP A 196 8.68 -19.20 -20.73
CA ASP A 196 8.90 -20.61 -20.38
C ASP A 196 7.86 -21.05 -19.35
N PRO A 197 6.82 -21.81 -19.76
CA PRO A 197 5.81 -22.31 -18.82
C PRO A 197 6.33 -23.36 -17.83
N MET A 198 7.53 -23.92 -18.06
CA MET A 198 8.14 -24.93 -17.20
C MET A 198 9.05 -24.33 -16.12
N ASP A 199 9.39 -23.04 -16.22
CA ASP A 199 10.21 -22.32 -15.25
C ASP A 199 9.34 -21.34 -14.43
N GLU A 200 8.88 -21.81 -13.27
CA GLU A 200 8.13 -21.06 -12.25
C GLU A 200 7.21 -19.96 -12.82
N PRO A 201 6.05 -20.31 -13.42
CA PRO A 201 5.20 -19.37 -14.14
C PRO A 201 4.37 -18.51 -13.18
N TYR A 202 5.04 -17.75 -12.31
CA TYR A 202 4.43 -16.72 -11.50
C TYR A 202 5.18 -15.39 -11.62
N LEU A 203 4.45 -14.31 -11.42
CA LEU A 203 4.98 -12.98 -11.23
C LEU A 203 4.93 -12.62 -9.73
N PRO A 204 6.08 -12.32 -9.10
CA PRO A 204 6.09 -11.69 -7.79
C PRO A 204 5.29 -10.39 -7.85
N SER A 205 4.22 -10.29 -7.07
CA SER A 205 3.27 -9.18 -7.10
C SER A 205 3.02 -8.67 -5.69
N ILE A 206 3.03 -7.36 -5.50
CA ILE A 206 2.80 -6.74 -4.20
C ILE A 206 1.30 -6.57 -3.91
N MET A 207 0.89 -6.90 -2.69
CA MET A 207 -0.42 -6.58 -2.15
C MET A 207 -0.30 -5.23 -1.42
N ASP A 208 -0.67 -4.14 -2.10
CA ASP A 208 -0.46 -2.77 -1.63
C ASP A 208 -1.77 -2.00 -1.49
N SER A 209 -2.23 -1.80 -0.25
CA SER A 209 -3.43 -0.99 0.04
C SER A 209 -3.22 0.50 -0.16
N GLY A 210 -1.97 0.97 -0.32
CA GLY A 210 -1.63 2.36 -0.61
C GLY A 210 -1.73 2.71 -2.10
N THR A 211 -1.77 1.71 -2.97
CA THR A 211 -1.90 1.89 -4.42
C THR A 211 -3.37 1.81 -4.82
N SER A 212 -3.87 2.84 -5.51
CA SER A 212 -5.30 2.94 -5.84
C SER A 212 -5.76 1.99 -6.95
N CYS A 213 -4.87 1.62 -7.87
CA CYS A 213 -5.22 0.93 -9.12
C CYS A 213 -4.45 -0.37 -9.33
N LEU A 214 -5.01 -1.25 -10.17
CA LEU A 214 -4.28 -2.43 -10.62
C LEU A 214 -3.09 -2.00 -11.47
N VAL A 215 -1.87 -2.29 -11.00
CA VAL A 215 -0.65 -2.08 -11.78
C VAL A 215 -0.24 -3.42 -12.40
N MET A 216 -0.07 -3.44 -13.72
CA MET A 216 0.34 -4.64 -14.47
C MET A 216 1.58 -4.35 -15.33
N PRO A 217 2.32 -5.37 -15.77
CA PRO A 217 3.56 -5.14 -16.50
C PRO A 217 3.37 -4.27 -17.76
N GLY A 218 4.11 -3.16 -17.79
CA GLY A 218 4.18 -2.21 -18.91
C GLY A 218 5.18 -2.63 -19.99
N ASP A 219 5.91 -3.72 -19.78
CA ASP A 219 6.94 -4.26 -20.67
C ASP A 219 6.92 -5.81 -20.68
N THR A 220 8.03 -6.43 -21.10
CA THR A 220 8.19 -7.90 -21.14
C THR A 220 8.88 -8.48 -19.90
N LEU A 221 9.19 -7.65 -18.89
CA LEU A 221 9.94 -8.01 -17.69
C LEU A 221 11.26 -8.72 -18.03
N GLY A 222 12.07 -8.09 -18.90
CA GLY A 222 13.34 -8.67 -19.35
C GLY A 222 13.21 -9.98 -20.14
N GLY A 223 12.07 -10.19 -20.81
CA GLY A 223 11.78 -11.39 -21.60
C GLY A 223 11.10 -12.53 -20.83
N LYS A 224 10.76 -12.33 -19.55
CA LYS A 224 9.95 -13.29 -18.78
C LYS A 224 8.56 -13.49 -19.39
N LEU A 225 8.01 -12.44 -20.01
CA LEU A 225 6.76 -12.47 -20.77
C LEU A 225 7.01 -12.33 -22.27
N ARG A 226 6.21 -13.02 -23.09
CA ARG A 226 6.25 -12.92 -24.56
C ARG A 226 5.48 -11.74 -25.11
N ASN A 227 4.71 -11.08 -24.26
CA ASN A 227 3.84 -9.96 -24.58
C ASN A 227 4.08 -8.82 -23.59
N VAL A 228 3.47 -7.67 -23.88
CA VAL A 228 3.33 -6.56 -22.94
C VAL A 228 1.90 -6.58 -22.42
N PRO A 229 1.64 -7.09 -21.20
CA PRO A 229 0.29 -7.26 -20.66
C PRO A 229 -0.57 -6.01 -20.72
N PHE A 230 0.01 -4.84 -20.39
CA PHE A 230 -0.72 -3.58 -20.46
C PHE A 230 -1.19 -3.23 -21.88
N ASN A 231 -0.38 -3.49 -22.90
CA ASN A 231 -0.79 -3.28 -24.30
C ASN A 231 -1.88 -4.26 -24.73
N ASP A 232 -1.81 -5.51 -24.28
CA ASP A 232 -2.87 -6.49 -24.56
C ASP A 232 -4.19 -6.05 -23.91
N PHE A 233 -4.15 -5.56 -22.67
CA PHE A 233 -5.31 -4.99 -21.99
C PHE A 233 -5.90 -3.79 -22.75
N THR A 234 -5.09 -2.79 -23.10
CA THR A 234 -5.59 -1.58 -23.78
C THR A 234 -6.24 -1.89 -25.13
N ASN A 235 -5.75 -2.92 -25.84
CA ASN A 235 -6.34 -3.38 -27.10
C ASN A 235 -7.64 -4.18 -26.92
N LEU A 236 -7.83 -4.82 -25.76
CA LEU A 236 -8.99 -5.68 -25.47
C LEU A 236 -10.08 -5.00 -24.64
N TRP A 237 -9.77 -3.85 -24.03
CA TRP A 237 -10.64 -3.12 -23.12
C TRP A 237 -12.01 -2.79 -23.73
N GLU A 238 -13.07 -3.21 -23.03
CA GLU A 238 -14.45 -2.79 -23.27
C GLU A 238 -15.24 -2.80 -21.94
N GLU A 239 -16.32 -2.02 -21.88
CA GLU A 239 -17.20 -2.00 -20.71
C GLU A 239 -17.83 -3.38 -20.43
N GLY A 240 -18.01 -3.72 -19.15
CA GLY A 240 -18.63 -4.98 -18.70
C GLY A 240 -17.65 -6.15 -18.54
N LYS A 241 -16.42 -6.07 -19.07
CA LYS A 241 -15.41 -7.11 -18.85
C LYS A 241 -14.87 -7.09 -17.40
N SER A 242 -14.43 -8.24 -16.92
CA SER A 242 -13.82 -8.42 -15.60
C SER A 242 -12.39 -8.95 -15.72
N PHE A 243 -11.65 -8.85 -14.62
CA PHE A 243 -10.38 -9.54 -14.44
C PHE A 243 -10.57 -10.84 -13.66
N TRP A 244 -9.76 -11.84 -13.96
CA TRP A 244 -9.59 -13.04 -13.13
C TRP A 244 -8.11 -13.22 -12.82
N LEU A 245 -7.81 -13.33 -11.53
CA LEU A 245 -6.46 -13.32 -10.98
C LEU A 245 -6.16 -14.66 -10.30
N GLY A 246 -5.14 -15.35 -10.78
CA GLY A 246 -4.65 -16.59 -10.21
C GLY A 246 -3.61 -16.33 -9.13
N ILE A 247 -3.89 -16.67 -7.86
CA ILE A 247 -2.95 -16.58 -6.74
C ILE A 247 -3.02 -17.88 -5.92
N GLY A 248 -1.85 -18.50 -5.70
CA GLY A 248 -1.64 -19.76 -4.97
C GLY A 248 -2.65 -20.86 -5.28
N GLY A 249 -3.01 -21.03 -6.55
CA GLY A 249 -3.90 -22.11 -7.00
C GLY A 249 -5.39 -21.82 -6.84
N ARG A 250 -5.79 -20.58 -6.53
CA ARG A 250 -7.17 -20.09 -6.61
C ARG A 250 -7.29 -18.95 -7.61
N GLU A 251 -8.49 -18.83 -8.17
CA GLU A 251 -8.89 -17.77 -9.09
C GLU A 251 -9.81 -16.77 -8.37
N TRP A 252 -9.52 -15.49 -8.52
CA TRP A 252 -10.25 -14.39 -7.89
C TRP A 252 -10.79 -13.44 -8.96
N GLN A 253 -12.08 -13.10 -8.91
CA GLN A 253 -12.68 -12.18 -9.86
C GLN A 253 -12.54 -10.73 -9.38
N GLY A 254 -11.91 -9.89 -10.20
CA GLY A 254 -12.02 -8.44 -10.14
C GLY A 254 -13.16 -7.97 -11.05
N ALA A 255 -14.36 -7.78 -10.46
CA ALA A 255 -15.55 -7.41 -11.22
C ALA A 255 -15.39 -6.05 -11.90
N PHE A 256 -16.03 -5.86 -13.07
CA PHE A 256 -16.03 -4.60 -13.83
C PHE A 256 -16.19 -3.33 -12.98
N SER A 257 -17.17 -3.34 -12.07
CA SER A 257 -17.48 -2.22 -11.18
C SER A 257 -16.38 -1.87 -10.19
N SER A 258 -15.45 -2.79 -9.91
CA SER A 258 -14.39 -2.59 -8.92
C SER A 258 -13.17 -1.86 -9.47
N TRP A 259 -13.01 -1.79 -10.79
CA TRP A 259 -11.83 -1.19 -11.41
C TRP A 259 -12.16 -0.18 -12.51
N PHE A 260 -13.42 -0.11 -12.97
CA PHE A 260 -13.86 0.95 -13.87
C PHE A 260 -14.66 2.02 -13.12
N PHE A 261 -14.20 3.26 -13.21
CA PHE A 261 -14.88 4.40 -12.62
C PHE A 261 -15.90 4.97 -13.60
N ALA A 262 -17.13 4.48 -13.52
CA ALA A 262 -18.22 4.90 -14.39
C ALA A 262 -18.49 6.43 -14.41
N PRO A 263 -18.43 7.18 -13.29
CA PRO A 263 -18.74 8.62 -13.30
C PRO A 263 -17.80 9.45 -14.19
N SER A 264 -16.53 9.09 -14.22
CA SER A 264 -15.49 9.80 -14.98
C SER A 264 -14.98 9.01 -16.19
N LYS A 265 -15.58 7.85 -16.48
CA LYS A 265 -15.28 6.96 -17.60
C LYS A 265 -13.78 6.66 -17.74
N HIS A 266 -13.13 6.33 -16.64
CA HIS A 266 -11.70 5.99 -16.64
C HIS A 266 -11.46 4.62 -16.01
N THR A 267 -10.38 3.98 -16.45
CA THR A 267 -9.92 2.69 -15.93
C THR A 267 -8.95 2.90 -14.77
N CYS A 268 -9.13 2.16 -13.68
CA CYS A 268 -8.15 2.05 -12.60
C CYS A 268 -7.14 0.93 -12.90
N VAL A 269 -6.45 1.08 -14.03
CA VAL A 269 -5.43 0.12 -14.50
C VAL A 269 -4.28 0.92 -15.06
N ALA A 270 -3.07 0.65 -14.57
CA ALA A 270 -1.86 1.37 -14.95
C ALA A 270 -0.74 0.41 -15.36
N PRO A 271 0.17 0.81 -16.25
CA PRO A 271 1.40 0.07 -16.50
C PRO A 271 2.35 0.25 -15.33
N SER A 272 3.11 -0.79 -15.00
CA SER A 272 4.28 -0.66 -14.15
C SER A 272 5.31 0.26 -14.83
N PRO A 273 6.12 1.00 -14.06
CA PRO A 273 7.32 1.62 -14.59
C PRO A 273 8.22 0.59 -15.30
N PRO A 274 8.97 1.00 -16.34
CA PRO A 274 9.95 0.14 -17.01
C PRO A 274 11.16 -0.19 -16.13
#